data_AF-A0A924LV48-F1
#
_entry.id   AF-A0A924LV48-F1
#
_cell.length_a   1.000
_cell.length_b   1.000
_cell.length_c   1.000
_cell.angle_alpha   90.00
_cell.angle_beta   90.00
_cell.angle_gamma   90.00
#
_symmetry.space_group_name_H-M   'P 1'
#
loop_
_entity.id
_entity.type
_entity.pdbx_description
1 polymer ?
#
loop_
_entity_poly.entity_id
_entity_poly.type
_entity_poly.pdbx_seq_one_letter_code
_entity_poly.pdbx_strand_id
1 'polypeptide(L)'
;MTFTDVPKFETEGAAGAARVPGLTTAREAGLTTLDWFDEPDLDVTPAAQLREIREQAPRFREWFRTTGVATAFQSRSLITLPYLKRYGLYEACTVPVPYVWFTNRMFIVQWKDAATDKTKTLLAEPTDYELGIDTPFFRFEYDKLAKMSRNLAEGMAKKHAHVSDVLKQAGLRTEDIDYLAFDHLHTQDIRRIVDTNNPAPDLGYGDRPVP
;
A
#
# COMPACT_ATOMS: atom_id res chain seq x y z
N MET A 1 -10.36 26.71 -24.86
CA MET A 1 -10.96 26.04 -23.69
C MET A 1 -9.95 26.17 -22.57
N THR A 2 -10.13 27.14 -21.69
CA THR A 2 -9.17 27.55 -20.66
C THR A 2 -9.41 26.76 -19.38
N PHE A 3 -8.31 26.35 -18.74
CA PHE A 3 -8.22 25.58 -17.49
C PHE A 3 -8.62 26.41 -16.25
N THR A 4 -9.79 27.05 -16.27
CA THR A 4 -10.22 27.96 -15.19
C THR A 4 -11.49 27.52 -14.46
N ASP A 5 -12.19 26.48 -14.93
CA ASP A 5 -13.48 26.05 -14.38
C ASP A 5 -13.42 24.68 -13.66
N VAL A 6 -12.37 24.44 -12.87
CA VAL A 6 -12.37 23.34 -11.90
C VAL A 6 -12.94 23.89 -10.59
N PRO A 7 -14.05 23.35 -10.05
CA PRO A 7 -14.55 23.79 -8.74
C PRO A 7 -13.46 23.61 -7.70
N LYS A 8 -13.14 24.68 -6.95
CA LYS A 8 -12.33 24.57 -5.74
C LYS A 8 -13.08 23.64 -4.78
N PHE A 9 -12.48 22.49 -4.46
CA PHE A 9 -12.89 21.74 -3.27
C PHE A 9 -12.57 22.63 -2.07
N GLU A 10 -13.61 23.19 -1.44
CA GLU A 10 -13.50 23.75 -0.11
C GLU A 10 -13.16 22.59 0.83
N THR A 11 -11.89 22.52 1.26
CA THR A 11 -11.52 21.69 2.39
C THR A 11 -12.02 22.39 3.64
N GLU A 12 -13.28 22.12 4.02
CA GLU A 12 -13.67 22.26 5.42
C GLU A 12 -12.70 21.42 6.25
N GLY A 13 -12.17 22.04 7.30
CA GLY A 13 -11.00 21.56 8.04
C GLY A 13 -11.13 20.12 8.50
N ALA A 14 -10.01 19.41 8.46
CA ALA A 14 -9.82 18.09 9.07
C ALA A 14 -9.84 18.14 10.61
N ALA A 15 -10.79 18.86 11.20
CA ALA A 15 -11.07 18.92 12.62
C ALA A 15 -12.42 18.24 12.86
N GLY A 16 -12.47 16.91 12.77
CA GLY A 16 -13.69 16.16 13.07
C GLY A 16 -13.92 14.88 12.28
N ALA A 17 -12.88 14.09 11.99
CA ALA A 17 -13.13 12.69 11.66
C ALA A 17 -13.76 12.03 12.88
N ALA A 18 -15.08 11.82 12.84
CA ALA A 18 -15.80 11.14 13.89
C ALA A 18 -15.14 9.78 14.15
N ARG A 19 -14.77 9.52 15.40
CA ARG A 19 -14.17 8.24 15.82
C ARG A 19 -15.14 7.12 15.42
N VAL A 20 -14.76 6.30 14.44
CA VAL A 20 -15.58 5.16 14.02
C VAL A 20 -15.76 4.26 15.25
N PRO A 21 -17.00 4.02 15.72
CA PRO A 21 -17.25 3.22 16.91
C PRO A 21 -16.62 1.83 16.76
N GLY A 22 -15.85 1.41 17.76
CA GLY A 22 -15.18 0.09 17.77
C GLY A 22 -13.76 0.07 17.22
N LEU A 23 -13.19 1.19 16.76
CA LEU A 23 -11.76 1.25 16.42
C LEU A 23 -10.88 1.39 17.67
N THR A 24 -10.08 0.36 17.93
CA THR A 24 -9.00 0.35 18.91
C THR A 24 -7.93 1.38 18.51
N THR A 25 -7.53 2.25 19.42
CA THR A 25 -6.40 3.16 19.19
C THR A 25 -5.10 2.37 19.03
N ALA A 26 -4.10 2.94 18.36
CA ALA A 26 -2.77 2.30 18.23
C ALA A 26 -2.22 1.87 19.60
N ARG A 27 -2.38 2.72 20.62
CA ARG A 27 -1.95 2.43 22.00
C ARG A 27 -2.72 1.27 22.64
N GLU A 28 -4.05 1.24 22.47
CA GLU A 28 -4.88 0.13 22.94
C GLU A 28 -4.58 -1.18 22.20
N ALA A 29 -4.10 -1.11 20.95
CA ALA A 29 -3.61 -2.25 20.18
C ALA A 29 -2.21 -2.72 20.60
N GLY A 30 -1.60 -2.09 21.62
CA GLY A 30 -0.28 -2.44 22.11
C GLY A 30 0.88 -1.85 21.30
N LEU A 31 0.62 -0.91 20.40
CA LEU A 31 1.67 -0.19 19.68
C LEU A 31 2.28 0.88 20.58
N THR A 32 3.61 0.95 20.56
CA THR A 32 4.39 1.99 21.26
C THR A 32 4.66 3.14 20.30
N THR A 33 4.39 4.37 20.74
CA THR A 33 4.72 5.57 19.96
C THR A 33 6.23 5.80 19.95
N LEU A 34 6.73 6.32 18.83
CA LEU A 34 8.11 6.76 18.70
C LEU A 34 8.13 8.28 18.63
N ASP A 35 8.39 8.91 19.77
CA ASP A 35 8.24 10.35 19.95
C ASP A 35 9.44 11.17 19.37
N TRP A 36 10.29 10.52 18.56
CA TRP A 36 11.50 11.10 17.96
C TRP A 36 11.23 12.18 16.92
N PHE A 37 10.04 12.18 16.34
CA PHE A 37 9.65 13.15 15.31
C PHE A 37 8.24 13.65 15.53
N ASP A 38 7.80 13.71 16.80
CA ASP A 38 6.52 14.31 17.16
C ASP A 38 6.37 15.63 16.41
N GLU A 39 5.16 15.87 15.88
CA GLU A 39 4.89 17.04 15.04
C GLU A 39 5.45 18.27 15.75
N PRO A 40 6.45 18.96 15.15
CA PRO A 40 6.82 20.24 15.69
C PRO A 40 5.58 21.11 15.61
N ASP A 41 5.32 21.85 16.69
CA ASP A 41 4.19 22.76 16.86
C ASP A 41 3.76 23.38 15.52
N LEU A 42 2.46 23.46 15.23
CA LEU A 42 1.90 23.99 13.98
C LEU A 42 2.39 25.41 13.62
N ASP A 43 3.13 26.05 14.54
CA ASP A 43 3.86 27.31 14.39
C ASP A 43 5.19 27.20 13.62
N VAL A 44 5.65 26.01 13.19
CA VAL A 44 6.85 25.87 12.35
C VAL A 44 6.53 25.76 10.85
N THR A 45 7.39 26.38 10.03
CA THR A 45 7.29 26.22 8.57
C THR A 45 7.75 24.82 8.12
N PRO A 46 7.27 24.29 6.97
CA PRO A 46 7.76 23.01 6.43
C PRO A 46 9.29 22.95 6.25
N ALA A 47 9.92 24.08 5.93
CA ALA A 47 11.37 24.19 5.83
C ALA A 47 12.07 24.04 7.20
N ALA A 48 11.47 24.57 8.27
CA ALA A 48 11.97 24.40 9.63
C ALA A 48 11.80 22.95 10.11
N GLN A 49 10.64 22.34 9.87
CA GLN A 49 10.39 20.93 10.15
C GLN A 49 11.40 20.02 9.43
N LEU A 50 11.68 20.27 8.15
CA LEU A 50 12.68 19.50 7.39
C LEU A 50 14.10 19.64 7.96
N ARG A 51 14.48 20.83 8.45
CA ARG A 51 15.78 21.01 9.12
C ARG A 51 15.84 20.20 10.41
N GLU A 52 14.81 20.27 11.24
CA GLU A 52 14.73 19.52 12.50
C GLU A 52 14.84 18.02 12.26
N ILE A 53 14.06 17.48 11.32
CA ILE A 53 14.12 16.07 10.94
C ILE A 53 15.55 15.68 10.50
N ARG A 54 16.22 16.53 9.71
CA ARG A 54 17.59 16.26 9.25
C ARG A 54 18.62 16.27 10.39
N GLU A 55 18.42 17.10 11.39
CA GLU A 55 19.29 17.17 12.58
C GLU A 55 19.07 15.97 13.51
N GLN A 56 17.82 15.53 13.66
CA GLN A 56 17.46 14.41 14.53
C GLN A 56 17.69 13.03 13.90
N ALA A 57 17.49 12.89 12.59
CA ALA A 57 17.53 11.60 11.89
C ALA A 57 18.80 10.77 12.14
N PRO A 58 20.03 11.34 12.18
CA PRO A 58 21.22 10.56 12.52
C PRO A 58 21.16 9.95 13.92
N ARG A 59 20.66 10.70 14.93
CA ARG A 59 20.52 10.21 16.31
C ARG A 59 19.45 9.13 16.40
N PHE A 60 18.31 9.35 15.72
CA PHE A 60 17.27 8.34 15.60
C PHE A 60 17.80 7.06 14.99
N ARG A 61 18.58 7.14 13.90
CA ARG A 61 19.17 5.97 13.25
C ARG A 61 20.09 5.18 14.17
N GLU A 62 20.96 5.86 14.93
CA GLU A 62 21.86 5.17 15.88
C GLU A 62 21.07 4.50 17.00
N TRP A 63 20.05 5.16 17.54
CA TRP A 63 19.16 4.56 18.54
C TRP A 63 18.34 3.39 17.97
N PHE A 64 17.75 3.53 16.78
CA PHE A 64 16.88 2.52 16.17
C PHE A 64 17.66 1.23 15.88
N ARG A 65 18.97 1.34 15.60
CA ARG A 65 19.85 0.17 15.46
C ARG A 65 20.01 -0.65 16.74
N THR A 66 19.67 -0.08 17.91
CA THR A 66 19.74 -0.79 19.20
C THR A 66 18.42 -1.44 19.62
N THR A 67 17.30 -1.18 18.94
CA THR A 67 15.97 -1.65 19.37
C THR A 67 15.63 -3.07 18.92
N GLY A 68 16.28 -3.57 17.85
CA GLY A 68 16.09 -4.92 17.34
C GLY A 68 16.28 -5.02 15.83
N VAL A 69 16.27 -6.24 15.31
CA VAL A 69 16.30 -6.53 13.86
C VAL A 69 15.22 -7.54 13.50
N ALA A 70 14.78 -7.53 12.25
CA ALA A 70 13.93 -8.59 11.74
C ALA A 70 14.64 -9.94 11.86
N THR A 71 13.94 -10.94 12.39
CA THR A 71 14.42 -12.32 12.50
C THR A 71 14.26 -13.09 11.20
N ALA A 72 13.30 -12.67 10.34
CA ALA A 72 13.16 -13.21 8.99
C ALA A 72 12.64 -12.13 8.04
N PHE A 73 13.08 -12.22 6.79
CA PHE A 73 12.61 -11.38 5.69
C PHE A 73 12.49 -12.23 4.44
N GLN A 74 11.31 -12.20 3.81
CA GLN A 74 11.12 -12.77 2.48
C GLN A 74 10.50 -11.73 1.56
N SER A 75 10.96 -11.72 0.30
CA SER A 75 10.38 -10.90 -0.75
C SER A 75 9.96 -11.79 -1.91
N ARG A 76 8.71 -11.67 -2.35
CA ARG A 76 8.12 -12.53 -3.39
C ARG A 76 7.42 -11.69 -4.45
N SER A 77 7.71 -11.95 -5.71
CA SER A 77 6.97 -11.35 -6.83
C SER A 77 5.55 -11.92 -6.87
N LEU A 78 4.57 -11.06 -7.11
CA LEU A 78 3.18 -11.46 -7.30
C LEU A 78 2.79 -11.34 -8.77
N ILE A 79 3.02 -10.17 -9.36
CA ILE A 79 2.70 -9.89 -10.75
C ILE A 79 3.70 -8.90 -11.34
N THR A 80 4.09 -9.10 -12.59
CA THR A 80 4.72 -8.08 -13.43
C THR A 80 3.71 -7.63 -14.46
N LEU A 81 3.44 -6.33 -14.56
CA LEU A 81 2.43 -5.79 -15.47
C LEU A 81 2.94 -4.54 -16.21
N PRO A 82 2.36 -4.23 -17.37
CA PRO A 82 2.68 -2.99 -18.07
C PRO A 82 2.05 -1.80 -17.34
N TYR A 83 2.81 -0.72 -17.26
CA TYR A 83 2.34 0.59 -16.81
C TYR A 83 2.67 1.63 -17.86
N LEU A 84 1.77 2.58 -18.09
CA LEU A 84 1.97 3.60 -19.12
C LEU A 84 3.21 4.42 -18.78
N LYS A 85 4.19 4.46 -19.70
CA LYS A 85 5.48 5.15 -19.48
C LYS A 85 5.28 6.60 -19.05
N ARG A 86 4.24 7.26 -19.58
CA ARG A 86 4.00 8.68 -19.36
C ARG A 86 3.74 8.98 -17.89
N TYR A 87 3.08 8.05 -17.21
CA TYR A 87 2.83 8.12 -15.78
C TYR A 87 4.04 7.59 -15.01
N GLY A 88 4.62 6.46 -15.44
CA GLY A 88 5.74 5.82 -14.74
C GLY A 88 7.04 6.63 -14.74
N LEU A 89 7.26 7.44 -15.77
CA LEU A 89 8.45 8.28 -15.94
C LEU A 89 8.10 9.78 -15.98
N TYR A 90 6.87 10.15 -15.63
CA TYR A 90 6.41 11.55 -15.56
C TYR A 90 6.79 12.38 -16.82
N GLU A 91 6.45 11.86 -17.99
CA GLU A 91 6.76 12.45 -19.32
C GLU A 91 8.26 12.68 -19.61
N ALA A 92 9.18 12.17 -18.78
CA ALA A 92 10.63 12.38 -18.95
C ALA A 92 11.27 11.51 -20.04
N CYS A 93 10.52 10.65 -20.72
CA CYS A 93 11.04 9.66 -21.67
C CYS A 93 10.39 9.79 -23.05
N THR A 94 11.23 9.99 -24.07
CA THR A 94 10.82 10.19 -25.48
C THR A 94 10.83 8.91 -26.33
N VAL A 95 11.29 7.79 -25.79
CA VAL A 95 11.35 6.49 -26.48
C VAL A 95 9.94 6.06 -26.89
N PRO A 96 9.68 5.55 -28.11
CA PRO A 96 8.32 5.30 -28.61
C PRO A 96 7.58 4.14 -27.92
N VAL A 97 8.26 3.31 -27.11
CA VAL A 97 7.64 2.21 -26.36
C VAL A 97 6.62 2.77 -25.36
N PRO A 98 5.32 2.37 -25.38
CA PRO A 98 4.29 3.03 -24.56
C PRO A 98 4.27 2.58 -23.09
N TYR A 99 4.97 1.49 -22.76
CA TYR A 99 4.92 0.86 -21.44
C TYR A 99 6.30 0.72 -20.80
N VAL A 100 6.29 0.76 -19.47
CA VAL A 100 7.34 0.24 -18.60
C VAL A 100 6.76 -0.92 -17.81
N TRP A 101 7.55 -1.94 -17.50
CA TRP A 101 7.08 -3.08 -16.70
C TRP A 101 7.55 -2.94 -15.27
N PHE A 102 6.60 -2.99 -14.34
CA PHE A 102 6.88 -3.04 -12.91
C PHE A 102 6.47 -4.38 -12.34
N THR A 103 7.21 -4.83 -11.33
CA THR A 103 6.89 -6.07 -10.61
C THR A 103 6.43 -5.72 -9.22
N ASN A 104 5.15 -5.97 -8.94
CA ASN A 104 4.63 -5.86 -7.59
C ASN A 104 5.14 -7.05 -6.78
N ARG A 105 5.66 -6.76 -5.60
CA ARG A 105 6.24 -7.73 -4.69
C ARG A 105 5.62 -7.54 -3.32
N MET A 106 5.33 -8.64 -2.66
CA MET A 106 5.02 -8.64 -1.23
C MET A 106 6.26 -8.92 -0.40
N PHE A 107 6.18 -8.54 0.86
CA PHE A 107 7.18 -8.83 1.88
C PHE A 107 6.55 -9.52 3.08
N ILE A 108 7.25 -10.54 3.58
CA ILE A 108 6.97 -11.15 4.88
C ILE A 108 8.12 -10.74 5.80
N VAL A 109 7.81 -10.01 6.87
CA VAL A 109 8.77 -9.57 7.86
C VAL A 109 8.40 -10.16 9.20
N GLN A 110 9.34 -10.82 9.86
CA GLN A 110 9.13 -11.33 11.21
C GLN A 110 10.16 -10.74 12.17
N TRP A 111 9.75 -10.51 13.40
CA TRP A 111 10.62 -10.03 14.48
C TRP A 111 10.15 -10.55 15.83
N LYS A 112 11.02 -10.41 16.83
CA LYS A 112 10.66 -10.62 18.23
C LYS A 112 10.13 -9.33 18.81
N ASP A 113 8.88 -9.36 19.26
CA ASP A 113 8.27 -8.24 19.94
C ASP A 113 8.97 -7.98 21.28
N ALA A 114 9.46 -6.77 21.49
CA ALA A 114 10.26 -6.45 22.67
C ALA A 114 9.45 -6.52 23.98
N ALA A 115 8.14 -6.31 23.93
CA ALA A 115 7.29 -6.32 25.12
C ALA A 115 6.85 -7.75 25.51
N THR A 116 6.67 -8.64 24.53
CA THR A 116 6.07 -9.97 24.76
C THR A 116 6.97 -11.15 24.43
N ASP A 117 8.14 -10.93 23.80
CA ASP A 117 9.05 -11.95 23.26
C ASP A 117 8.41 -12.92 22.23
N LYS A 118 7.18 -12.61 21.81
CA LYS A 118 6.48 -13.36 20.77
C LYS A 118 7.01 -12.98 19.40
N THR A 119 7.03 -13.94 18.50
CA THR A 119 7.28 -13.65 17.09
C THR A 119 6.06 -12.95 16.51
N LYS A 120 6.27 -11.80 15.90
CA LYS A 120 5.25 -11.04 15.17
C LYS A 120 5.52 -11.14 13.68
N THR A 121 4.45 -11.17 12.88
CA THR A 121 4.54 -11.24 11.42
C THR A 121 3.82 -10.05 10.79
N LEU A 122 4.54 -9.32 9.94
CA LEU A 122 4.02 -8.28 9.06
C LEU A 122 3.96 -8.81 7.62
N LEU A 123 2.80 -8.65 7.01
CA LEU A 123 2.59 -8.82 5.59
C LEU A 123 2.51 -7.43 4.93
N ALA A 124 3.52 -7.08 4.13
CA ALA A 124 3.58 -5.78 3.45
C ALA A 124 3.38 -5.94 1.94
N GLU A 125 2.59 -5.04 1.35
CA GLU A 125 2.21 -5.01 -0.06
C GLU A 125 1.65 -6.33 -0.65
N PRO A 126 0.74 -7.06 0.03
CA PRO A 126 0.18 -8.29 -0.53
C PRO A 126 -0.89 -8.00 -1.60
N THR A 127 -0.50 -7.49 -2.77
CA THR A 127 -1.46 -7.20 -3.85
C THR A 127 -2.21 -8.44 -4.33
N ASP A 128 -3.53 -8.46 -4.14
CA ASP A 128 -4.42 -9.38 -4.86
C ASP A 128 -4.64 -8.85 -6.28
N TYR A 129 -3.80 -9.32 -7.22
CA TYR A 129 -3.89 -8.87 -8.60
C TYR A 129 -5.12 -9.44 -9.34
N GLU A 130 -5.78 -10.47 -8.80
CA GLU A 130 -6.98 -11.04 -9.41
C GLU A 130 -8.18 -10.14 -9.18
N LEU A 131 -8.31 -9.59 -7.98
CA LEU A 131 -9.32 -8.59 -7.67
C LEU A 131 -8.88 -7.19 -8.13
N GLY A 132 -7.58 -6.88 -8.07
CA GLY A 132 -7.03 -5.58 -8.47
C GLY A 132 -7.29 -5.23 -9.94
N ILE A 133 -7.38 -6.22 -10.84
CA ILE A 133 -7.68 -5.98 -12.27
C ILE A 133 -9.05 -5.31 -12.48
N ASP A 134 -9.98 -5.51 -11.55
CA ASP A 134 -11.34 -4.98 -11.63
C ASP A 134 -11.44 -3.51 -11.22
N THR A 135 -10.37 -2.94 -10.67
CA THR A 135 -10.31 -1.54 -10.26
C THR A 135 -10.40 -0.60 -11.47
N PRO A 136 -10.95 0.63 -11.32
CA PRO A 136 -11.31 1.48 -12.44
C PRO A 136 -10.18 1.75 -13.44
N PHE A 137 -8.96 1.96 -12.94
CA PHE A 137 -7.79 2.22 -13.78
C PHE A 137 -7.47 1.02 -14.68
N PHE A 138 -7.34 -0.17 -14.09
CA PHE A 138 -6.98 -1.37 -14.84
C PHE A 138 -8.10 -1.84 -15.75
N ARG A 139 -9.36 -1.76 -15.33
CA ARG A 139 -10.51 -2.05 -16.19
C ARG A 139 -10.50 -1.17 -17.44
N PHE A 140 -10.32 0.14 -17.27
CA PHE A 140 -10.29 1.09 -18.38
C PHE A 140 -9.14 0.82 -19.35
N GLU A 141 -7.92 0.57 -18.85
CA GLU A 141 -6.76 0.30 -19.71
C GLU A 141 -6.81 -1.10 -20.36
N TYR A 142 -7.28 -2.11 -19.63
CA TYR A 142 -7.52 -3.44 -20.16
C TYR A 142 -8.57 -3.41 -21.28
N ASP A 143 -9.70 -2.72 -21.09
CA ASP A 143 -10.76 -2.62 -22.10
C ASP A 143 -10.26 -1.97 -23.40
N LYS A 144 -9.41 -0.94 -23.31
CA LYS A 144 -8.78 -0.33 -24.48
C LYS A 144 -7.88 -1.31 -25.22
N LEU A 145 -7.02 -2.02 -24.50
CA LEU A 145 -6.11 -3.01 -25.07
C LEU A 145 -6.86 -4.20 -25.66
N ALA A 146 -7.87 -4.72 -24.96
CA ALA A 146 -8.69 -5.85 -25.38
C ALA A 146 -9.54 -5.54 -26.62
N LYS A 147 -9.97 -4.28 -26.81
CA LYS A 147 -10.60 -3.82 -28.07
C LYS A 147 -9.66 -3.91 -29.27
N MET A 148 -8.36 -3.75 -29.06
CA MET A 148 -7.35 -3.86 -30.11
C MET A 148 -6.94 -5.33 -30.32
N SER A 149 -6.63 -6.05 -29.23
CA SER A 149 -6.32 -7.48 -29.23
C SER A 149 -6.42 -8.06 -27.82
N ARG A 150 -7.34 -9.01 -27.62
CA ARG A 150 -7.48 -9.74 -26.35
C ARG A 150 -6.21 -10.53 -25.99
N ASN A 151 -5.63 -11.24 -26.95
CA ASN A 151 -4.42 -12.02 -26.74
C ASN A 151 -3.22 -11.14 -26.32
N LEU A 152 -3.15 -9.92 -26.86
CA LEU A 152 -2.12 -8.96 -26.44
C LEU A 152 -2.37 -8.50 -25.00
N ALA A 153 -3.61 -8.12 -24.67
CA ALA A 153 -3.96 -7.69 -23.32
C ALA A 153 -3.64 -8.77 -22.26
N GLU A 154 -3.96 -10.03 -22.55
CA GLU A 154 -3.67 -11.17 -21.66
C GLU A 154 -2.17 -11.48 -21.56
N GLY A 155 -1.43 -11.34 -22.66
CA GLY A 155 0.00 -11.68 -22.71
C GLY A 155 0.94 -10.63 -22.12
N MET A 156 0.45 -9.43 -21.78
CA MET A 156 1.31 -8.35 -21.28
C MET A 156 1.68 -8.48 -19.80
N ALA A 157 0.88 -9.21 -19.01
CA ALA A 157 1.15 -9.45 -17.59
C ALA A 157 1.79 -10.82 -17.38
N LYS A 158 2.78 -10.88 -16.48
CA LYS A 158 3.38 -12.13 -15.98
C LYS A 158 2.93 -12.33 -14.54
N LYS A 159 2.08 -13.31 -14.31
CA LYS A 159 1.66 -13.77 -12.97
C LYS A 159 2.77 -14.65 -12.38
N HIS A 160 3.12 -14.44 -11.12
CA HIS A 160 4.18 -15.20 -10.45
C HIS A 160 3.63 -16.10 -9.35
N ALA A 161 2.88 -15.54 -8.39
CA ALA A 161 2.30 -16.29 -7.27
C ALA A 161 1.10 -15.54 -6.68
N HIS A 162 0.16 -16.26 -6.08
CA HIS A 162 -0.89 -15.67 -5.26
C HIS A 162 -0.37 -15.44 -3.83
N VAL A 163 -0.97 -14.49 -3.10
CA VAL A 163 -0.62 -14.20 -1.69
C VAL A 163 -0.76 -15.46 -0.83
N SER A 164 -1.84 -16.21 -1.00
CA SER A 164 -2.11 -17.46 -0.28
C SER A 164 -1.05 -18.55 -0.54
N ASP A 165 -0.58 -18.68 -1.78
CA ASP A 165 0.50 -19.62 -2.14
C ASP A 165 1.81 -19.25 -1.46
N VAL A 166 2.14 -17.95 -1.44
CA VAL A 166 3.34 -17.43 -0.78
C VAL A 166 3.29 -17.69 0.73
N LEU A 167 2.16 -17.44 1.39
CA LEU A 167 1.99 -17.73 2.81
C LEU A 167 2.15 -19.23 3.09
N LYS A 168 1.48 -20.09 2.30
CA LYS A 168 1.58 -21.55 2.42
C LYS A 168 3.03 -22.04 2.25
N GLN A 169 3.77 -21.51 1.28
CA GLN A 169 5.18 -21.84 1.07
C GLN A 169 6.07 -21.38 2.23
N ALA A 170 5.71 -20.30 2.91
CA ALA A 170 6.38 -19.83 4.10
C ALA A 170 5.96 -20.57 5.38
N GLY A 171 5.01 -21.52 5.30
CA GLY A 171 4.47 -22.23 6.45
C GLY A 171 3.56 -21.37 7.34
N LEU A 172 2.97 -20.32 6.77
CA LEU A 172 2.09 -19.37 7.45
C LEU A 172 0.65 -19.50 6.95
N ARG A 173 -0.30 -19.23 7.84
CA ARG A 173 -1.72 -19.05 7.54
C ARG A 173 -2.08 -17.57 7.72
N THR A 174 -3.24 -17.15 7.21
CA THR A 174 -3.70 -15.76 7.32
C THR A 174 -3.82 -15.32 8.78
N GLU A 175 -4.26 -16.21 9.66
CA GLU A 175 -4.37 -15.99 11.11
C GLU A 175 -3.02 -15.86 11.84
N ASP A 176 -1.90 -16.21 11.18
CA ASP A 176 -0.56 -16.05 11.73
C ASP A 176 0.04 -14.65 11.41
N ILE A 177 -0.72 -13.80 10.71
CA ILE A 177 -0.35 -12.42 10.34
C ILE A 177 -0.87 -11.45 11.40
N ASP A 178 0.05 -10.77 12.08
CA ASP A 178 -0.31 -9.76 13.10
C ASP A 178 -0.55 -8.38 12.50
N TYR A 179 0.14 -8.05 11.42
CA TYR A 179 0.09 -6.74 10.78
C TYR A 179 -0.03 -6.86 9.27
N LEU A 180 -0.85 -6.00 8.69
CA LEU A 180 -0.99 -5.80 7.26
C LEU A 180 -0.62 -4.35 6.94
N ALA A 181 0.32 -4.16 6.01
CA ALA A 181 0.73 -2.82 5.60
C ALA A 181 0.68 -2.64 4.08
N PHE A 182 0.27 -1.43 3.71
CA PHE A 182 0.34 -0.89 2.37
C PHE A 182 0.93 0.52 2.47
N ASP A 183 1.89 0.83 1.60
CA ASP A 183 2.43 2.17 1.41
C ASP A 183 1.35 3.11 0.86
N HIS A 184 0.48 2.57 0.03
CA HIS A 184 -0.70 3.19 -0.57
C HIS A 184 -1.70 2.13 -1.03
N LEU A 185 -2.96 2.52 -1.23
CA LEU A 185 -4.02 1.61 -1.66
C LEU A 185 -4.38 1.74 -3.15
N HIS A 186 -3.43 2.17 -3.99
CA HIS A 186 -3.68 2.26 -5.43
C HIS A 186 -4.01 0.89 -6.00
N THR A 187 -5.17 0.81 -6.66
CA THR A 187 -5.62 -0.39 -7.38
C THR A 187 -5.61 -1.67 -6.53
N GLN A 188 -5.71 -1.53 -5.22
CA GLN A 188 -5.77 -2.65 -4.29
C GLN A 188 -7.23 -3.01 -4.02
N ASP A 189 -7.50 -4.30 -3.99
CA ASP A 189 -8.71 -4.84 -3.39
C ASP A 189 -8.29 -5.76 -2.26
N ILE A 190 -8.51 -5.30 -1.03
CA ILE A 190 -7.99 -5.96 0.17
C ILE A 190 -8.98 -6.97 0.76
N ARG A 191 -10.16 -7.14 0.17
CA ARG A 191 -11.29 -7.88 0.76
C ARG A 191 -10.90 -9.29 1.20
N ARG A 192 -10.33 -10.09 0.29
CA ARG A 192 -9.83 -11.44 0.59
C ARG A 192 -8.72 -11.48 1.65
N ILE A 193 -7.92 -10.42 1.74
CA ILE A 193 -6.78 -10.35 2.66
C ILE A 193 -7.25 -10.08 4.08
N VAL A 194 -8.29 -9.27 4.25
CA VAL A 194 -8.92 -8.97 5.54
C VAL A 194 -10.14 -9.85 5.84
N ASP A 195 -10.26 -10.98 5.13
CA ASP A 195 -11.31 -11.99 5.32
C ASP A 195 -12.75 -11.46 5.21
N THR A 196 -13.00 -10.63 4.20
CA THR A 196 -14.35 -10.21 3.79
C THR A 196 -14.55 -10.43 2.31
N ASN A 197 -15.80 -10.61 1.88
CA ASN A 197 -16.19 -10.58 0.48
C ASN A 197 -17.05 -9.37 0.13
N ASN A 198 -17.62 -8.69 1.12
CA ASN A 198 -18.54 -7.59 0.92
C ASN A 198 -17.78 -6.29 0.66
N PRO A 199 -18.32 -5.40 -0.20
CA PRO A 199 -17.83 -4.04 -0.29
C PRO A 199 -18.01 -3.33 1.06
N ALA A 200 -17.16 -2.34 1.34
CA ALA A 200 -17.38 -1.46 2.48
C ALA A 200 -18.69 -0.67 2.25
N PRO A 201 -19.62 -0.68 3.23
CA PRO A 201 -20.99 -0.19 3.03
C PRO A 201 -21.09 1.33 2.78
N ASP A 202 -20.03 2.07 3.11
CA ASP A 202 -19.91 3.52 3.08
C ASP A 202 -19.24 4.07 1.81
N LEU A 203 -18.67 3.22 0.95
CA LEU A 203 -17.95 3.67 -0.25
C LEU A 203 -18.86 4.11 -1.40
N GLY A 204 -20.17 3.90 -1.31
CA GLY A 204 -21.15 4.42 -2.28
C GLY A 204 -21.04 3.84 -3.71
N TYR A 205 -20.11 2.92 -3.97
CA TYR A 205 -19.98 2.21 -5.23
C TYR A 205 -20.87 0.97 -5.25
N GLY A 206 -21.46 0.67 -6.41
CA GLY A 206 -22.28 -0.54 -6.63
C GLY A 206 -21.46 -1.83 -6.74
N ASP A 207 -20.41 -1.95 -5.95
CA ASP A 207 -19.51 -3.10 -5.97
C ASP A 207 -20.25 -4.34 -5.44
N ARG A 208 -20.03 -5.47 -6.12
CA ARG A 208 -20.65 -6.74 -5.74
C ARG A 208 -19.73 -7.51 -4.78
N PRO A 209 -20.27 -8.45 -3.99
CA PRO A 209 -19.44 -9.39 -3.27
C PRO A 209 -18.46 -10.10 -4.21
N VAL A 210 -17.22 -10.28 -3.77
CA VAL A 210 -16.20 -11.03 -4.52
C VAL A 210 -16.17 -12.51 -4.12
N PRO A 211 -15.79 -13.43 -5.02
CA PRO A 211 -15.61 -14.83 -4.68
C PRO A 211 -14.48 -15.05 -3.68
#